data_AF-A0A1M3N6E9-F1
#
_entry.id   AF-A0A1M3N6E9-F1
#
_cell.length_a   1.000
_cell.length_b   1.000
_cell.length_c   1.000
_cell.angle_alpha   90.00
_cell.angle_beta   90.00
_cell.angle_gamma   90.00
#
_symmetry.space_group_name_H-M   'P 1'
#
loop_
_entity.id
_entity.type
_entity.pdbx_description
1 polymer ?
#
loop_
_entity_poly.entity_id
_entity_poly.type
_entity_poly.pdbx_seq_one_letter_code
_entity_poly.pdbx_strand_id
1 'polypeptide(L)'
;MSAGGPSPSKSTLPNRVDASAPGVRNRLRFLIELFSATAERFSDNEGYRLGAAFSYYCTFSIFPLLLLSITIVGFILGDSASARERLLEVLSVPGSPMRDLLDRTLTAMQESRSARGVSAVIGVGTLLFGASGAFVELDAALNRIWCVPERESKGLLGSIRVFLLERLSGFAIVLGLGLTLLVSLVASSLLSFLVARAEEEVSLSIWPAVGRGAELALSMTLLCAVFTAAFHLIPRSRPPVHVVIPGALLTTVMLSALKELFAAYFAHLKSYSAYGVAGGVLALTTWIYVSSMVIFFGAQLTRIHAEKIGVAEPCDLQYRTGAKKAASETPAPV
;
A
#
# COMPACT_ATOMS: atom_id res chain seq x y z
N MET A 1 30.28 -60.17 -33.70
CA MET A 1 31.27 -59.75 -32.69
C MET A 1 30.89 -58.38 -32.18
N SER A 2 30.95 -58.24 -30.86
CA SER A 2 30.43 -57.18 -30.00
C SER A 2 31.31 -55.93 -29.99
N ALA A 3 30.69 -54.74 -29.94
CA ALA A 3 31.14 -53.52 -29.24
C ALA A 3 30.04 -52.46 -29.50
N GLY A 4 29.25 -51.98 -28.54
CA GLY A 4 29.66 -51.44 -27.24
C GLY A 4 29.56 -49.91 -27.29
N GLY A 5 28.38 -49.37 -27.56
CA GLY A 5 28.13 -47.92 -27.57
C GLY A 5 28.06 -47.35 -26.14
N PRO A 6 28.60 -46.15 -25.86
CA PRO A 6 28.67 -45.61 -24.51
C PRO A 6 27.30 -45.14 -24.01
N SER A 7 27.03 -45.50 -22.75
CA SER A 7 25.84 -45.13 -21.97
C SER A 7 25.73 -43.61 -21.76
N PRO A 8 24.53 -43.02 -21.77
CA PRO A 8 24.35 -41.59 -21.52
C PRO A 8 24.69 -41.23 -20.08
N SER A 9 25.49 -40.16 -19.93
CA SER A 9 25.93 -39.60 -18.66
C SER A 9 24.76 -39.27 -17.75
N LYS A 10 24.76 -39.82 -16.54
CA LYS A 10 23.86 -39.43 -15.45
C LYS A 10 24.01 -37.93 -15.21
N SER A 11 22.91 -37.20 -15.41
CA SER A 11 22.74 -35.81 -14.98
C SER A 11 23.02 -35.72 -13.48
N THR A 12 24.13 -35.10 -13.14
CA THR A 12 24.46 -34.72 -11.78
C THR A 12 23.56 -33.55 -11.42
N LEU A 13 22.48 -33.83 -10.69
CA LEU A 13 21.65 -32.81 -10.04
C LEU A 13 22.57 -31.87 -9.24
N PRO A 14 22.45 -30.54 -9.37
CA PRO A 14 23.24 -29.62 -8.57
C PRO A 14 22.93 -29.84 -7.09
N ASN A 15 24.04 -29.90 -6.35
CA ASN A 15 24.17 -30.13 -4.94
C ASN A 15 23.06 -29.45 -4.13
N ARG A 16 22.34 -30.24 -3.33
CA ARG A 16 21.41 -29.76 -2.30
C ARG A 16 22.25 -28.90 -1.34
N VAL A 17 22.07 -27.59 -1.38
CA VAL A 17 22.75 -26.66 -0.48
C VAL A 17 22.43 -27.08 0.96
N ASP A 18 23.47 -27.47 1.69
CA ASP A 18 23.40 -27.85 3.09
C ASP A 18 22.67 -26.77 3.89
N ALA A 19 21.56 -27.14 4.51
CA ALA A 19 20.73 -26.31 5.38
C ALA A 19 21.40 -26.06 6.74
N SER A 20 22.66 -25.64 6.73
CA SER A 20 23.29 -25.04 7.91
C SER A 20 22.76 -23.62 8.07
N ALA A 21 22.14 -23.32 9.22
CA ALA A 21 21.61 -22.00 9.49
C ALA A 21 22.73 -20.95 9.29
N PRO A 22 22.57 -19.97 8.37
CA PRO A 22 23.63 -19.02 8.10
C PRO A 22 23.95 -18.26 9.38
N GLY A 23 25.23 -18.23 9.76
CA GLY A 23 25.71 -17.50 10.93
C GLY A 23 25.25 -16.03 10.89
N VAL A 24 25.11 -15.40 12.06
CA VAL A 24 24.56 -14.03 12.20
C VAL A 24 25.24 -13.01 11.28
N ARG A 25 26.56 -13.15 11.06
CA ARG A 25 27.35 -12.32 10.13
C ARG A 25 26.91 -12.47 8.67
N ASN A 26 26.53 -13.66 8.23
CA ASN A 26 26.02 -13.92 6.88
C ASN A 26 24.59 -13.38 6.71
N ARG A 27 23.76 -13.43 7.78
CA ARG A 27 22.41 -12.84 7.75
C ARG A 27 22.45 -11.31 7.64
N LEU A 28 23.30 -10.65 8.42
CA LEU A 28 23.43 -9.20 8.37
C LEU A 28 23.94 -8.75 6.98
N ARG A 29 24.94 -9.43 6.44
CA ARG A 29 25.45 -9.14 5.09
C ARG A 29 24.37 -9.34 4.02
N PHE A 30 23.61 -10.43 4.10
CA PHE A 30 22.49 -10.69 3.19
C PHE A 30 21.42 -9.59 3.24
N LEU A 31 21.06 -9.12 4.45
CA LEU A 31 20.12 -8.01 4.63
C LEU A 31 20.66 -6.70 4.06
N ILE A 32 21.92 -6.36 4.33
CA ILE A 32 22.55 -5.15 3.78
C ILE A 32 22.56 -5.19 2.25
N GLU A 33 22.97 -6.32 1.66
CA GLU A 33 22.95 -6.50 0.21
C GLU A 33 21.52 -6.44 -0.35
N LEU A 34 20.52 -6.96 0.37
CA LEU A 34 19.11 -6.88 -0.04
C LEU A 34 18.63 -5.42 -0.06
N PHE A 35 18.89 -4.66 1.00
CA PHE A 35 18.52 -3.24 1.08
C PHE A 35 19.26 -2.39 0.05
N SER A 36 20.57 -2.61 -0.12
CA SER A 36 21.38 -1.88 -1.11
C SER A 36 20.86 -2.12 -2.53
N ALA A 37 20.65 -3.40 -2.90
CA ALA A 37 20.08 -3.74 -4.19
C ALA A 37 18.66 -3.17 -4.37
N THR A 38 17.87 -3.11 -3.29
CA THR A 38 16.53 -2.51 -3.33
C THR A 38 16.60 -1.01 -3.61
N ALA A 39 17.48 -0.29 -2.94
CA ALA A 39 17.62 1.15 -3.13
C ALA A 39 18.08 1.52 -4.55
N GLU A 40 19.05 0.79 -5.10
CA GLU A 40 19.54 0.99 -6.47
C GLU A 40 18.42 0.76 -7.48
N ARG A 41 17.75 -0.40 -7.40
CA ARG A 41 16.66 -0.75 -8.32
C ARG A 41 15.43 0.13 -8.17
N PHE A 42 15.15 0.61 -6.96
CA PHE A 42 14.06 1.56 -6.70
C PHE A 42 14.32 2.89 -7.41
N SER A 43 15.57 3.37 -7.40
CA SER A 43 15.99 4.55 -8.15
C SER A 43 15.86 4.33 -9.67
N ASP A 44 16.37 3.20 -10.19
CA ASP A 44 16.33 2.85 -11.61
C ASP A 44 14.90 2.66 -12.16
N ASN A 45 13.98 2.23 -11.29
CA ASN A 45 12.56 2.11 -11.60
C ASN A 45 11.79 3.41 -11.47
N GLU A 46 12.46 4.54 -11.21
CA GLU A 46 11.85 5.85 -11.02
C GLU A 46 10.84 5.84 -9.85
N GLY A 47 11.15 5.07 -8.79
CA GLY A 47 10.27 4.87 -7.64
C GLY A 47 9.85 6.16 -6.95
N TYR A 48 10.74 7.17 -6.92
CA TYR A 48 10.43 8.51 -6.44
C TYR A 48 9.30 9.19 -7.23
N ARG A 49 9.26 8.99 -8.56
CA ARG A 49 8.24 9.56 -9.44
C ARG A 49 6.93 8.80 -9.33
N LEU A 50 6.98 7.47 -9.22
CA LEU A 50 5.79 6.64 -8.98
C LEU A 50 5.11 7.05 -7.66
N GLY A 51 5.89 7.24 -6.59
CA GLY A 51 5.40 7.77 -5.31
C GLY A 51 4.73 9.14 -5.45
N ALA A 52 5.34 10.05 -6.22
CA ALA A 52 4.80 11.38 -6.45
C ALA A 52 3.44 11.32 -7.17
N ALA A 53 3.35 10.55 -8.26
CA ALA A 53 2.11 10.38 -9.03
C ALA A 53 0.98 9.77 -8.18
N PHE A 54 1.27 8.70 -7.44
CA PHE A 54 0.30 8.09 -6.53
C PHE A 54 -0.18 9.08 -5.46
N SER A 55 0.75 9.80 -4.82
CA SER A 55 0.43 10.77 -3.77
C SER A 55 -0.43 11.95 -4.26
N TYR A 56 -0.22 12.38 -5.51
CA TYR A 56 -1.04 13.40 -6.16
C TYR A 56 -2.49 12.94 -6.22
N TYR A 57 -2.78 11.79 -6.83
CA TYR A 57 -4.14 11.27 -6.93
C TYR A 57 -4.80 11.00 -5.56
N CYS A 58 -4.04 10.49 -4.59
CA CYS A 58 -4.54 10.32 -3.22
C CYS A 58 -4.91 11.67 -2.56
N THR A 59 -4.06 12.69 -2.67
CA THR A 59 -4.32 14.02 -2.09
C THR A 59 -5.62 14.61 -2.63
N PHE A 60 -5.83 14.55 -3.95
CA PHE A 60 -7.06 15.05 -4.58
C PHE A 60 -8.31 14.26 -4.18
N SER A 61 -8.17 12.99 -3.81
CA SER A 61 -9.29 12.13 -3.41
C SER A 61 -9.74 12.32 -1.97
N ILE A 62 -8.87 12.81 -1.08
CA ILE A 62 -9.15 12.88 0.35
C ILE A 62 -10.32 13.82 0.67
N PHE A 63 -10.37 15.02 0.07
CA PHE A 63 -11.45 15.97 0.37
C PHE A 63 -12.83 15.45 -0.04
N PRO A 64 -13.03 14.96 -1.27
CA PRO A 64 -14.27 14.31 -1.65
C PRO A 64 -14.62 13.08 -0.80
N LEU A 65 -13.62 12.28 -0.42
CA LEU A 65 -13.82 11.10 0.42
C LEU A 65 -14.36 11.49 1.79
N LEU A 66 -13.75 12.49 2.43
CA LEU A 66 -14.19 13.00 3.73
C LEU A 66 -15.62 13.51 3.70
N LEU A 67 -15.98 14.27 2.66
CA LEU A 67 -17.33 14.79 2.48
C LEU A 67 -18.35 13.66 2.34
N LEU A 68 -18.02 12.62 1.57
CA LEU A 68 -18.86 11.43 1.43
C LEU A 68 -18.99 10.68 2.75
N SER A 69 -17.88 10.48 3.48
CA SER A 69 -17.89 9.82 4.79
C SER A 69 -18.78 10.53 5.79
N ILE A 70 -18.70 11.86 5.90
CA ILE A 70 -19.56 12.64 6.80
C ILE A 70 -21.02 12.54 6.39
N THR A 71 -21.30 12.55 5.09
CA THR A 71 -22.67 12.42 4.58
C THR A 71 -23.25 11.06 4.97
N ILE A 72 -22.49 9.97 4.80
CA ILE A 72 -22.91 8.61 5.16
C ILE A 72 -23.07 8.48 6.68
N VAL A 73 -22.07 8.89 7.46
CA VAL A 73 -22.09 8.76 8.92
C VAL A 73 -23.19 9.65 9.52
N GLY A 74 -23.33 10.90 9.05
CA GLY A 74 -24.40 11.79 9.48
C GLY A 74 -25.79 11.28 9.11
N PHE A 75 -25.94 10.59 7.96
CA PHE A 75 -27.18 9.91 7.60
C PHE A 75 -27.49 8.73 8.54
N ILE A 76 -26.50 7.94 8.92
CA ILE A 76 -26.68 6.78 9.82
C ILE A 76 -26.94 7.22 11.27
N LEU A 77 -26.18 8.20 11.78
CA LEU A 77 -26.23 8.66 13.17
C LEU A 77 -27.35 9.69 13.41
N GLY A 78 -27.93 10.28 12.36
CA GLY A 78 -28.94 11.34 12.47
C GLY A 78 -28.40 12.69 12.94
N ASP A 79 -27.10 12.77 13.25
CA ASP A 79 -26.40 13.98 13.65
C ASP A 79 -25.02 14.07 12.99
N SER A 80 -24.82 15.13 12.20
CA SER A 80 -23.56 15.39 11.49
C SER A 80 -22.43 15.88 12.41
N ALA A 81 -22.74 16.36 13.62
CA ALA A 81 -21.74 16.85 14.57
C ALA A 81 -21.01 15.68 15.26
N SER A 82 -21.77 14.71 15.80
CA SER A 82 -21.22 13.46 16.34
C SER A 82 -20.50 12.61 15.27
N ALA A 83 -20.96 12.65 14.03
CA ALA A 83 -20.26 12.04 12.89
C ALA A 83 -18.85 12.62 12.68
N ARG A 84 -18.72 13.96 12.75
CA ARG A 84 -17.43 14.67 12.62
C ARG A 84 -16.49 14.32 13.76
N GLU A 85 -16.98 14.29 14.99
CA GLU A 85 -16.14 14.02 16.16
C GLU A 85 -15.55 12.60 16.11
N ARG A 86 -16.37 11.60 15.75
CA ARG A 86 -15.90 10.22 15.55
C ARG A 86 -14.92 10.08 14.37
N LEU A 87 -15.16 10.81 13.28
CA LEU A 87 -14.23 10.84 12.14
C LEU A 87 -12.89 11.47 12.53
N LEU A 88 -12.91 12.56 13.28
CA LEU A 88 -11.71 13.19 13.79
C LEU A 88 -10.96 12.27 14.76
N GLU A 89 -11.66 11.52 15.59
CA GLU A 89 -11.06 10.51 16.48
C GLU A 89 -10.32 9.43 15.68
N VAL A 90 -10.97 8.83 14.68
CA VAL A 90 -10.39 7.78 13.83
C VAL A 90 -9.24 8.29 12.95
N LEU A 91 -9.35 9.50 12.42
CA LEU A 91 -8.36 10.09 11.50
C LEU A 91 -7.24 10.84 12.23
N SER A 92 -7.40 11.12 13.52
CA SER A 92 -6.38 11.82 14.28
C SER A 92 -5.21 10.89 14.63
N VAL A 93 -4.07 11.15 14.01
CA VAL A 93 -2.79 10.82 14.64
C VAL A 93 -2.59 11.82 15.79
N PRO A 94 -2.43 11.38 17.05
CA PRO A 94 -2.19 12.27 18.18
C PRO A 94 -1.06 13.26 17.87
N GLY A 95 -1.32 14.56 18.05
CA GLY A 95 -0.32 15.62 17.82
C GLY A 95 -0.09 16.06 16.36
N SER A 96 -0.88 15.57 15.39
CA SER A 96 -0.70 15.93 13.98
C SER A 96 -1.44 17.22 13.55
N PRO A 97 -0.81 18.16 12.81
CA PRO A 97 -1.46 19.34 12.22
C PRO A 97 -2.50 18.98 11.14
N MET A 98 -2.55 17.71 10.76
CA MET A 98 -3.58 17.13 9.92
C MET A 98 -4.96 17.21 10.57
N ARG A 99 -5.03 17.12 11.91
CA ARG A 99 -6.27 17.28 12.67
C ARG A 99 -6.84 18.68 12.52
N ASP A 100 -6.01 19.71 12.62
CA ASP A 100 -6.44 21.11 12.50
C ASP A 100 -6.88 21.46 11.07
N LEU A 101 -6.14 20.97 10.07
CA LEU A 101 -6.55 21.11 8.67
C LEU A 101 -7.90 20.44 8.42
N LEU A 102 -8.04 19.20 8.91
CA LEU A 102 -9.26 18.43 8.76
C LEU A 102 -10.41 19.16 9.43
N ASP A 103 -10.29 19.53 10.70
CA ASP A 103 -11.32 20.23 11.47
C ASP A 103 -11.78 21.55 10.81
N ARG A 104 -10.83 22.38 10.35
CA ARG A 104 -11.13 23.63 9.63
C ARG A 104 -11.83 23.38 8.30
N THR A 105 -11.38 22.38 7.55
CA THR A 105 -12.00 22.03 6.27
C THR A 105 -13.42 21.49 6.49
N LEU A 106 -13.61 20.64 7.50
CA LEU A 106 -14.93 20.11 7.84
C LEU A 106 -15.89 21.21 8.29
N THR A 107 -15.42 22.19 9.06
CA THR A 107 -16.20 23.35 9.47
C THR A 107 -16.61 24.20 8.26
N ALA A 108 -15.67 24.54 7.38
CA ALA A 108 -15.95 25.31 6.15
C ALA A 108 -16.95 24.59 5.23
N MET A 109 -16.90 23.25 5.16
CA MET A 109 -17.82 22.44 4.36
C MET A 109 -19.23 22.38 4.96
N GLN A 110 -19.37 22.35 6.30
CA GLN A 110 -20.67 22.37 6.97
C GLN A 110 -21.39 23.72 6.82
N GLU A 111 -20.64 24.82 6.84
CA GLU A 111 -21.19 26.17 6.61
C GLU A 111 -21.64 26.40 5.16
N SER A 112 -21.01 25.73 4.20
CA SER A 112 -21.37 25.74 2.78
C SER A 112 -22.62 24.88 2.47
N ARG A 113 -23.76 25.22 3.08
CA ARG A 113 -25.05 24.50 3.00
C ARG A 113 -25.81 24.67 1.65
N SER A 114 -25.30 25.50 0.73
CA SER A 114 -26.07 26.09 -0.38
C SER A 114 -26.08 25.34 -1.71
N ALA A 115 -25.38 24.20 -1.87
CA ALA A 115 -25.33 23.48 -3.16
C ALA A 115 -25.51 21.96 -3.05
N ARG A 116 -26.44 21.51 -2.20
CA ARG A 116 -26.65 20.08 -1.79
C ARG A 116 -26.70 19.03 -2.92
N GLY A 117 -27.08 19.40 -4.15
CA GLY A 117 -27.10 18.46 -5.29
C GLY A 117 -25.83 18.51 -6.15
N VAL A 118 -25.49 19.69 -6.68
CA VAL A 118 -24.41 19.85 -7.67
C VAL A 118 -23.03 19.63 -7.04
N SER A 119 -22.80 20.13 -5.82
CA SER A 119 -21.52 19.93 -5.13
C SER A 119 -21.28 18.47 -4.75
N ALA A 120 -22.35 17.71 -4.41
CA ALA A 120 -22.27 16.28 -4.14
C ALA A 120 -21.93 15.49 -5.40
N VAL A 121 -22.55 15.82 -6.55
CA VAL A 121 -22.24 15.17 -7.83
C VAL A 121 -20.80 15.46 -8.26
N ILE A 122 -20.34 16.72 -8.15
CA ILE A 122 -18.96 17.09 -8.46
C ILE A 122 -17.98 16.40 -7.50
N GLY A 123 -18.32 16.33 -6.19
CA GLY A 123 -17.53 15.64 -5.18
C GLY A 123 -17.39 14.15 -5.50
N VAL A 124 -18.49 13.45 -5.75
CA VAL A 124 -18.47 12.03 -6.14
C VAL A 124 -17.69 11.82 -7.44
N GLY A 125 -17.89 12.68 -8.45
CA GLY A 125 -17.12 12.61 -9.70
C GLY A 125 -15.61 12.77 -9.48
N THR A 126 -15.22 13.74 -8.67
CA THR A 126 -13.81 14.00 -8.31
C THR A 126 -13.22 12.86 -7.49
N LEU A 127 -13.99 12.30 -6.55
CA LEU A 127 -13.59 11.13 -5.76
C LEU A 127 -13.33 9.92 -6.67
N LEU A 128 -14.27 9.62 -7.55
CA LEU A 128 -14.16 8.48 -8.46
C LEU A 128 -12.98 8.64 -9.42
N PHE A 129 -12.72 9.86 -9.88
CA PHE A 129 -11.56 10.19 -10.72
C PHE A 129 -10.24 10.07 -9.95
N GLY A 130 -10.15 10.66 -8.76
CA GLY A 130 -8.93 10.58 -7.93
C GLY A 130 -8.63 9.15 -7.47
N ALA A 131 -9.64 8.44 -6.96
CA ALA A 131 -9.52 7.04 -6.59
C ALA A 131 -9.19 6.17 -7.81
N SER A 132 -9.66 6.56 -9.01
CA SER A 132 -9.23 5.95 -10.26
C SER A 132 -7.74 6.04 -10.48
N GLY A 133 -7.24 7.27 -10.49
CA GLY A 133 -5.84 7.54 -10.80
C GLY A 133 -4.93 6.89 -9.77
N ALA A 134 -5.29 6.95 -8.48
CA ALA A 134 -4.51 6.31 -7.42
C ALA A 134 -4.39 4.80 -7.62
N PHE A 135 -5.48 4.11 -7.97
CA PHE A 135 -5.44 2.68 -8.24
C PHE A 135 -4.63 2.35 -9.50
N VAL A 136 -4.83 3.10 -10.59
CA VAL A 136 -4.08 2.89 -11.84
C VAL A 136 -2.58 3.08 -11.62
N GLU A 137 -2.17 4.11 -10.89
CA GLU A 137 -0.76 4.34 -10.54
C GLU A 137 -0.22 3.24 -9.62
N LEU A 138 -1.01 2.76 -8.66
CA LEU A 138 -0.62 1.66 -7.79
C LEU A 138 -0.42 0.34 -8.57
N ASP A 139 -1.36 -0.01 -9.45
CA ASP A 139 -1.26 -1.18 -10.35
C ASP A 139 -0.05 -1.05 -11.27
N ALA A 140 0.13 0.11 -11.91
CA ALA A 140 1.26 0.38 -12.80
C ALA A 140 2.60 0.30 -12.06
N ALA A 141 2.72 0.91 -10.88
CA ALA A 141 3.92 0.88 -10.07
C ALA A 141 4.28 -0.54 -9.64
N LEU A 142 3.30 -1.31 -9.15
CA LEU A 142 3.53 -2.69 -8.74
C LEU A 142 3.87 -3.60 -9.93
N ASN A 143 3.14 -3.50 -11.04
CA ASN A 143 3.46 -4.28 -12.24
C ASN A 143 4.85 -3.93 -12.79
N ARG A 144 5.26 -2.66 -12.72
CA ARG A 144 6.61 -2.21 -13.08
C ARG A 144 7.69 -2.79 -12.16
N ILE A 145 7.46 -2.80 -10.84
CA ILE A 145 8.35 -3.44 -9.87
C ILE A 145 8.48 -4.94 -10.15
N TRP A 146 7.37 -5.60 -10.49
CA TRP A 146 7.33 -7.03 -10.82
C TRP A 146 7.79 -7.34 -12.25
N CYS A 147 8.10 -6.33 -13.05
CA CYS A 147 8.49 -6.45 -14.46
C CYS A 147 7.49 -7.22 -15.32
N VAL A 148 6.21 -7.00 -15.05
CA VAL A 148 5.12 -7.54 -15.86
C VAL A 148 5.04 -6.74 -17.16
N PRO A 149 5.04 -7.39 -18.35
CA PRO A 149 4.82 -6.69 -19.62
C PRO A 149 3.51 -5.93 -19.62
N GLU A 150 3.53 -4.71 -20.18
CA GLU A 150 2.31 -3.96 -20.45
C GLU A 150 1.42 -4.76 -21.41
N ARG A 151 0.10 -4.71 -21.20
CA ARG A 151 -0.84 -5.35 -22.12
C ARG A 151 -0.92 -4.53 -23.40
N GLU A 152 -0.48 -5.12 -24.51
CA GLU A 152 -0.77 -4.55 -25.83
C GLU A 152 -2.28 -4.61 -26.09
N SER A 153 -2.91 -3.46 -26.28
CA SER A 153 -4.32 -3.39 -26.65
C SER A 153 -4.45 -3.48 -28.17
N LYS A 154 -5.13 -4.52 -28.67
CA LYS A 154 -5.42 -4.66 -30.11
C LYS A 154 -6.71 -3.90 -30.45
N GLY A 155 -6.56 -2.72 -31.04
CA GLY A 155 -7.65 -1.89 -31.56
C GLY A 155 -8.50 -1.16 -30.49
N LEU A 156 -9.36 -0.24 -30.94
CA LEU A 156 -10.20 0.63 -30.09
C LEU A 156 -11.11 -0.15 -29.13
N LEU A 157 -11.74 -1.25 -29.57
CA LEU A 157 -12.56 -2.10 -28.70
C LEU A 157 -11.73 -2.89 -27.68
N GLY A 158 -10.49 -3.25 -28.03
CA GLY A 158 -9.54 -3.89 -27.12
C GLY A 158 -9.11 -2.94 -26.00
N SER A 159 -8.80 -1.70 -26.34
CA SER A 159 -8.48 -0.63 -25.37
C SER A 159 -9.61 -0.40 -24.37
N ILE A 160 -10.86 -0.32 -24.84
CA ILE A 160 -12.02 -0.11 -23.96
C ILE A 160 -12.22 -1.31 -23.02
N ARG A 161 -12.09 -2.55 -23.53
CA ARG A 161 -12.21 -3.76 -22.69
C ARG A 161 -11.11 -3.84 -21.63
N VAL A 162 -9.87 -3.55 -22.00
CA VAL A 162 -8.74 -3.53 -21.06
C VAL A 162 -8.98 -2.47 -20.00
N PHE A 163 -9.37 -1.25 -20.39
CA PHE A 163 -9.69 -0.18 -19.46
C PHE A 163 -10.82 -0.57 -18.47
N LEU A 164 -11.89 -1.20 -18.97
CA LEU A 164 -13.02 -1.61 -18.14
C LEU A 164 -12.65 -2.76 -17.19
N LEU A 165 -11.87 -3.73 -17.66
CA LEU A 165 -11.39 -4.87 -16.85
C LEU A 165 -10.41 -4.42 -15.77
N GLU A 166 -9.51 -3.49 -16.08
CA GLU A 166 -8.57 -2.92 -15.11
C GLU A 166 -9.32 -2.13 -14.02
N ARG A 167 -10.35 -1.37 -14.42
CA ARG A 167 -11.23 -0.65 -13.49
C ARG A 167 -12.01 -1.59 -12.58
N LEU A 168 -12.64 -2.63 -13.14
CA LEU A 168 -13.46 -3.58 -12.40
C LEU A 168 -12.62 -4.47 -11.47
N SER A 169 -11.46 -4.91 -11.95
CA SER A 169 -10.50 -5.66 -11.12
C SER A 169 -9.99 -4.78 -9.98
N GLY A 170 -9.72 -3.50 -10.24
CA GLY A 170 -9.34 -2.55 -9.20
C GLY A 170 -10.43 -2.33 -8.18
N PHE A 171 -11.69 -2.20 -8.63
CA PHE A 171 -12.82 -2.09 -7.72
C PHE A 171 -12.99 -3.34 -6.86
N ALA A 172 -12.83 -4.54 -7.43
CA ALA A 172 -12.89 -5.79 -6.68
C ALA A 172 -11.77 -5.92 -5.64
N ILE A 173 -10.53 -5.51 -5.97
CA ILE A 173 -9.41 -5.55 -5.03
C ILE A 173 -9.59 -4.51 -3.93
N VAL A 174 -9.98 -3.28 -4.26
CA VAL A 174 -10.27 -2.23 -3.28
C VAL A 174 -11.42 -2.66 -2.36
N LEU A 175 -12.47 -3.27 -2.90
CA LEU A 175 -13.59 -3.77 -2.11
C LEU A 175 -13.18 -4.97 -1.24
N GLY A 176 -12.33 -5.86 -1.73
CA GLY A 176 -11.76 -6.97 -0.96
C GLY A 176 -10.86 -6.49 0.18
N LEU A 177 -10.00 -5.50 -0.07
CA LEU A 177 -9.16 -4.86 0.95
C LEU A 177 -10.03 -4.10 1.96
N GLY A 178 -11.03 -3.35 1.50
CA GLY A 178 -11.99 -2.64 2.35
C GLY A 178 -12.79 -3.59 3.24
N LEU A 179 -13.27 -4.71 2.70
CA LEU A 179 -13.94 -5.76 3.48
C LEU A 179 -12.99 -6.40 4.49
N THR A 180 -11.74 -6.65 4.11
CA THR A 180 -10.70 -7.15 5.03
C THR A 180 -10.48 -6.19 6.20
N LEU A 181 -10.46 -4.88 5.93
CA LEU A 181 -10.38 -3.84 6.96
C LEU A 181 -11.64 -3.79 7.85
N LEU A 182 -12.84 -4.01 7.30
CA LEU A 182 -14.07 -4.10 8.09
C LEU A 182 -14.08 -5.32 9.01
N VAL A 183 -13.71 -6.50 8.50
CA VAL A 183 -13.56 -7.72 9.30
C VAL A 183 -12.51 -7.51 10.39
N SER A 184 -11.42 -6.84 10.05
CA SER A 184 -10.35 -6.43 10.98
C SER A 184 -10.86 -5.51 12.09
N LEU A 185 -11.71 -4.53 11.78
CA LEU A 185 -12.32 -3.63 12.76
C LEU A 185 -13.22 -4.41 13.73
N VAL A 186 -14.06 -5.30 13.20
CA VAL A 186 -14.93 -6.16 14.02
C VAL A 186 -14.10 -7.06 14.92
N ALA A 187 -13.05 -7.69 14.39
CA ALA A 187 -12.14 -8.52 15.17
C ALA A 187 -11.43 -7.73 16.28
N SER A 188 -11.00 -6.50 15.99
CA SER A 188 -10.35 -5.62 16.97
C SER A 188 -11.30 -5.19 18.09
N SER A 189 -12.55 -4.85 17.75
CA SER A 189 -13.59 -4.53 18.73
C SER A 189 -13.94 -5.73 19.61
N LEU A 190 -14.06 -6.94 19.02
CA LEU A 190 -14.29 -8.18 19.77
C LEU A 190 -13.12 -8.46 20.71
N LEU A 191 -11.87 -8.35 20.24
CA LEU A 191 -10.71 -8.57 21.08
C LEU A 191 -10.66 -7.57 22.24
N SER A 192 -10.91 -6.29 21.97
CA SER A 192 -10.93 -5.24 23.00
C SER A 192 -12.01 -5.50 24.05
N PHE A 193 -13.19 -5.96 23.63
CA PHE A 193 -14.26 -6.35 24.55
C PHE A 193 -13.88 -7.56 25.41
N LEU A 194 -13.24 -8.58 24.82
CA LEU A 194 -12.77 -9.76 25.55
C LEU A 194 -11.66 -9.43 26.55
N VAL A 195 -10.72 -8.56 26.18
CA VAL A 195 -9.65 -8.07 27.06
C VAL A 195 -10.26 -7.30 28.24
N ALA A 196 -11.21 -6.40 27.99
CA ALA A 196 -11.89 -5.64 29.04
C ALA A 196 -12.67 -6.55 30.01
N ARG A 197 -13.32 -7.61 29.51
CA ARG A 197 -14.00 -8.62 30.34
C ARG A 197 -13.03 -9.45 31.17
N ALA A 198 -11.88 -9.83 30.60
CA ALA A 198 -10.86 -10.58 31.32
C ALA A 198 -10.18 -9.76 32.43
N GLU A 199 -10.03 -8.44 32.22
CA GLU A 199 -9.54 -7.51 33.24
C GLU A 199 -10.48 -7.39 34.45
N GLU A 200 -11.79 -7.55 34.24
CA GLU A 200 -12.81 -7.50 35.29
C GLU A 200 -12.83 -8.77 36.17
N GLU A 201 -12.54 -9.94 35.59
CA GLU A 201 -12.54 -11.23 36.31
C GLU A 201 -11.21 -11.55 37.02
N VAL A 202 -10.07 -11.05 36.51
CA VAL A 202 -8.74 -11.35 37.07
C VAL A 202 -7.94 -10.07 37.27
N SER A 203 -8.00 -9.51 38.49
CA SER A 203 -7.22 -8.35 38.93
C SER A 203 -5.72 -8.69 39.13
N LEU A 204 -4.99 -8.99 38.06
CA LEU A 204 -3.53 -9.01 38.06
C LEU A 204 -2.98 -7.69 37.50
N SER A 205 -2.00 -7.10 38.19
CA SER A 205 -1.35 -5.82 37.81
C SER A 205 -0.71 -5.80 36.41
N ILE A 206 -0.56 -6.96 35.78
CA ILE A 206 0.04 -7.15 34.44
C ILE A 206 -0.97 -7.08 33.29
N TRP A 207 -2.27 -7.24 33.54
CA TRP A 207 -3.28 -7.25 32.47
C TRP A 207 -3.31 -5.98 31.60
N PRO A 208 -3.18 -4.76 32.15
CA PRO A 208 -3.18 -3.54 31.32
C PRO A 208 -1.96 -3.43 30.40
N ALA A 209 -0.86 -4.12 30.72
CA ALA A 209 0.32 -4.20 29.84
C ALA A 209 0.14 -5.27 28.77
N VAL A 210 -0.46 -6.41 29.12
CA VAL A 210 -0.79 -7.50 28.18
C VAL A 210 -1.84 -7.04 27.17
N GLY A 211 -2.90 -6.34 27.61
CA GLY A 211 -3.95 -5.80 26.74
C GLY A 211 -3.41 -4.83 25.70
N ARG A 212 -2.58 -3.86 26.12
CA ARG A 212 -1.89 -2.93 25.20
C ARG A 212 -0.96 -3.64 24.22
N GLY A 213 -0.23 -4.66 24.69
CA GLY A 213 0.64 -5.47 23.84
C GLY A 213 -0.15 -6.26 22.78
N ALA A 214 -1.27 -6.86 23.18
CA ALA A 214 -2.16 -7.60 22.28
C ALA A 214 -2.82 -6.69 21.24
N GLU A 215 -3.26 -5.50 21.64
CA GLU A 215 -3.84 -4.50 20.72
C GLU A 215 -2.80 -4.02 19.69
N LEU A 216 -1.59 -3.70 20.13
CA LEU A 216 -0.50 -3.31 19.23
C LEU A 216 -0.13 -4.45 18.27
N ALA A 217 0.00 -5.68 18.79
CA ALA A 217 0.32 -6.85 17.98
C ALA A 217 -0.80 -7.13 16.95
N LEU A 218 -2.06 -7.00 17.34
CA LEU A 218 -3.19 -7.13 16.44
C LEU A 218 -3.15 -6.05 15.36
N SER A 219 -2.98 -4.78 15.74
CA SER A 219 -2.88 -3.66 14.79
C SER A 219 -1.75 -3.86 13.76
N MET A 220 -0.57 -4.26 14.22
CA MET A 220 0.57 -4.60 13.35
C MET A 220 0.26 -5.79 12.44
N THR A 221 -0.38 -6.84 12.97
CA THR A 221 -0.73 -8.04 12.20
C THR A 221 -1.74 -7.71 11.11
N LEU A 222 -2.73 -6.89 11.42
CA LEU A 222 -3.76 -6.43 10.47
C LEU A 222 -3.14 -5.57 9.37
N LEU A 223 -2.29 -4.61 9.74
CA LEU A 223 -1.58 -3.77 8.78
C LEU A 223 -0.67 -4.60 7.86
N CYS A 224 0.05 -5.58 8.42
CA CYS A 224 0.86 -6.52 7.66
C CYS A 224 -0.01 -7.40 6.74
N ALA A 225 -1.17 -7.85 7.19
CA ALA A 225 -2.11 -8.63 6.38
C ALA A 225 -2.63 -7.82 5.18
N VAL A 226 -2.95 -6.53 5.39
CA VAL A 226 -3.36 -5.61 4.31
C VAL A 226 -2.24 -5.42 3.29
N PHE A 227 -1.00 -5.19 3.72
CA PHE A 227 0.12 -5.09 2.79
C PHE A 227 0.43 -6.40 2.08
N THR A 228 0.29 -7.53 2.77
CA THR A 228 0.44 -8.85 2.17
C THR A 228 -0.61 -9.07 1.08
N ALA A 229 -1.87 -8.75 1.36
CA ALA A 229 -2.94 -8.81 0.38
C ALA A 229 -2.69 -7.85 -0.80
N ALA A 230 -2.25 -6.61 -0.54
CA ALA A 230 -1.95 -5.65 -1.59
C ALA A 230 -0.82 -6.14 -2.51
N PHE A 231 0.30 -6.61 -1.95
CA PHE A 231 1.45 -7.11 -2.71
C PHE A 231 1.21 -8.47 -3.37
N HIS A 232 0.22 -9.25 -2.93
CA HIS A 232 -0.17 -10.51 -3.56
C HIS A 232 -1.23 -10.34 -4.66
N LEU A 233 -2.28 -9.55 -4.40
CA LEU A 233 -3.48 -9.48 -5.23
C LEU A 233 -3.39 -8.43 -6.33
N ILE A 234 -2.67 -7.33 -6.11
CA ILE A 234 -2.58 -6.24 -7.08
C ILE A 234 -1.65 -6.61 -8.25
N PRO A 235 -0.41 -7.11 -8.03
CA PRO A 235 0.45 -7.46 -9.15
C PRO A 235 -0.15 -8.58 -9.99
N ARG A 236 -0.11 -8.42 -11.31
CA ARG A 236 -0.65 -9.43 -12.25
C ARG A 236 0.15 -10.75 -12.22
N SER A 237 1.39 -10.71 -11.76
CA SER A 237 2.24 -11.89 -11.54
C SER A 237 1.76 -12.78 -10.39
N ARG A 238 0.92 -12.27 -9.46
CA ARG A 238 0.40 -12.98 -8.28
C ARG A 238 1.46 -13.79 -7.52
N PRO A 239 2.49 -13.12 -6.97
CA PRO A 239 3.59 -13.79 -6.28
C PRO A 239 3.09 -14.58 -5.07
N PRO A 240 3.63 -15.77 -4.76
CA PRO A 240 3.11 -16.57 -3.66
C PRO A 240 3.25 -15.86 -2.30
N VAL A 241 2.24 -16.01 -1.44
CA VAL A 241 2.09 -15.24 -0.18
C VAL A 241 3.33 -15.33 0.72
N HIS A 242 3.98 -16.50 0.82
CA HIS A 242 5.17 -16.69 1.66
C HIS A 242 6.37 -15.83 1.25
N VAL A 243 6.46 -15.42 -0.01
CA VAL A 243 7.51 -14.52 -0.52
C VAL A 243 7.18 -13.06 -0.23
N VAL A 244 5.90 -12.75 -0.10
CA VAL A 244 5.38 -11.40 0.09
C VAL A 244 5.44 -10.95 1.55
N ILE A 245 5.25 -11.88 2.49
CA ILE A 245 5.21 -11.60 3.94
C ILE A 245 6.43 -10.81 4.43
N PRO A 246 7.70 -11.16 4.09
CA PRO A 246 8.86 -10.41 4.57
C PRO A 246 8.84 -8.94 4.17
N GLY A 247 8.42 -8.62 2.95
CA GLY A 247 8.32 -7.23 2.48
C GLY A 247 7.13 -6.49 3.09
N ALA A 248 5.99 -7.15 3.26
CA ALA A 248 4.83 -6.59 3.95
C ALA A 248 5.12 -6.27 5.42
N LEU A 249 5.86 -7.15 6.11
CA LEU A 249 6.30 -6.94 7.48
C LEU A 249 7.24 -5.73 7.60
N LEU A 250 8.23 -5.64 6.71
CA LEU A 250 9.12 -4.48 6.67
C LEU A 250 8.35 -3.18 6.41
N THR A 251 7.43 -3.20 5.44
CA THR A 251 6.57 -2.04 5.13
C THR A 251 5.78 -1.60 6.35
N THR A 252 5.20 -2.54 7.08
CA THR A 252 4.44 -2.31 8.31
C THR A 252 5.29 -1.63 9.37
N VAL A 253 6.51 -2.14 9.61
CA VAL A 253 7.44 -1.58 10.57
C VAL A 253 7.89 -0.17 10.16
N MET A 254 8.30 0.01 8.90
CA MET A 254 8.75 1.31 8.38
C MET A 254 7.62 2.34 8.40
N LEU A 255 6.40 1.97 8.05
CA LEU A 255 5.26 2.89 8.05
C LEU A 255 4.84 3.26 9.48
N SER A 256 4.95 2.33 10.43
CA SER A 256 4.69 2.60 11.85
C SER A 256 5.76 3.51 12.45
N ALA A 257 7.03 3.28 12.12
CA ALA A 257 8.12 4.18 12.50
C ALA A 257 7.95 5.56 11.85
N LEU A 258 7.52 5.62 10.60
CA LEU A 258 7.22 6.86 9.89
C LEU A 258 6.11 7.64 10.59
N LYS A 259 5.05 6.97 11.06
CA LYS A 259 3.95 7.59 11.82
C LYS A 259 4.47 8.28 13.08
N GLU A 260 5.27 7.61 13.88
CA GLU A 260 5.85 8.17 15.10
C GLU A 260 6.82 9.32 14.78
N LEU A 261 7.65 9.16 13.75
CA LEU A 261 8.59 10.20 13.30
C LEU A 261 7.86 11.46 12.84
N PHE A 262 6.77 11.31 12.09
CA PHE A 262 5.97 12.42 11.60
C PHE A 262 5.24 13.11 12.76
N ALA A 263 4.65 12.35 13.68
CA ALA A 263 4.04 12.90 14.89
C ALA A 263 5.05 13.72 15.71
N ALA A 264 6.26 13.20 15.92
CA ALA A 264 7.34 13.92 16.61
C ALA A 264 7.81 15.16 15.85
N TYR A 265 8.00 15.06 14.52
CA TYR A 265 8.43 16.16 13.66
C TYR A 265 7.45 17.34 13.72
N PHE A 266 6.15 17.07 13.64
CA PHE A 266 5.15 18.13 13.68
C PHE A 266 4.84 18.65 15.08
N ALA A 267 5.02 17.85 16.13
CA ALA A 267 4.90 18.33 17.51
C ALA A 267 5.90 19.48 17.83
N HIS A 268 7.04 19.53 17.14
CA HIS A 268 8.08 20.55 17.34
C HIS A 268 7.95 21.76 16.40
N LEU A 269 7.24 21.63 15.28
CA LEU A 269 7.07 22.71 14.31
C LEU A 269 5.88 23.61 14.65
N LYS A 270 6.11 24.62 15.49
CA LYS A 270 5.14 25.71 15.73
C LYS A 270 4.84 26.53 14.45
N SER A 271 5.71 26.48 13.43
CA SER A 271 5.68 27.36 12.26
C SER A 271 4.75 26.95 11.11
N TYR A 272 4.21 25.73 11.05
CA TYR A 272 3.25 25.38 9.99
C TYR A 272 1.92 26.14 10.13
N SER A 273 1.59 26.57 11.35
CA SER A 273 0.44 27.44 11.64
C SER A 273 0.50 28.78 10.89
N ALA A 274 1.70 29.29 10.59
CA ALA A 274 1.90 30.53 9.84
C ALA A 274 1.45 30.44 8.38
N TYR A 275 1.44 29.22 7.80
CA TYR A 275 0.95 28.96 6.45
C TYR A 275 -0.54 28.57 6.40
N GLY A 276 -1.22 28.54 7.55
CA GLY A 276 -2.65 28.26 7.65
C GLY A 276 -3.06 26.95 6.97
N VAL A 277 -4.14 27.01 6.17
CA VAL A 277 -4.70 25.86 5.45
C VAL A 277 -3.71 25.30 4.42
N ALA A 278 -2.94 26.16 3.74
CA ALA A 278 -1.96 25.74 2.74
C ALA A 278 -0.84 24.88 3.35
N GLY A 279 -0.40 25.22 4.56
CA GLY A 279 0.57 24.44 5.32
C GLY A 279 0.06 23.02 5.65
N GLY A 280 -1.22 22.90 6.03
CA GLY A 280 -1.84 21.60 6.30
C GLY A 280 -1.90 20.72 5.05
N VAL A 281 -2.27 21.28 3.90
CA VAL A 281 -2.29 20.53 2.62
C VAL A 281 -0.90 20.03 2.28
N LEU A 282 0.12 20.88 2.40
CA LEU A 282 1.51 20.48 2.13
C LEU A 282 1.99 19.37 3.06
N ALA A 283 1.66 19.47 4.36
CA ALA A 283 1.99 18.43 5.34
C ALA A 283 1.29 17.10 5.02
N LEU A 284 0.01 17.13 4.63
CA LEU A 284 -0.76 15.97 4.20
C LEU A 284 -0.20 15.33 2.94
N THR A 285 0.09 16.12 1.90
CA THR A 285 0.69 15.60 0.67
C THR A 285 2.07 14.98 0.94
N THR A 286 2.87 15.61 1.80
CA THR A 286 4.18 15.08 2.21
C THR A 286 4.03 13.74 2.94
N TRP A 287 3.07 13.64 3.86
CA TRP A 287 2.76 12.40 4.57
C TRP A 287 2.43 11.25 3.60
N ILE A 288 1.52 11.52 2.65
CA ILE A 288 1.09 10.54 1.66
C ILE A 288 2.26 10.16 0.74
N TYR A 289 3.05 11.14 0.32
CA TYR A 289 4.22 10.94 -0.51
C TYR A 289 5.23 10.00 0.16
N VAL A 290 5.66 10.30 1.39
CA VAL A 290 6.64 9.45 2.10
C VAL A 290 6.03 8.08 2.42
N SER A 291 4.74 8.00 2.74
CA SER A 291 4.04 6.72 2.93
C SER A 291 4.05 5.87 1.66
N SER A 292 3.78 6.48 0.50
CA SER A 292 3.81 5.79 -0.79
C SER A 292 5.21 5.26 -1.13
N MET A 293 6.26 6.00 -0.79
CA MET A 293 7.64 5.57 -0.97
C MET A 293 7.95 4.34 -0.13
N VAL A 294 7.53 4.33 1.13
CA VAL A 294 7.71 3.17 2.02
C VAL A 294 7.00 1.93 1.45
N ILE A 295 5.77 2.09 0.95
CA ILE A 295 4.99 1.01 0.34
C ILE A 295 5.70 0.47 -0.91
N PHE A 296 6.10 1.33 -1.84
CA PHE A 296 6.76 0.90 -3.07
C PHE A 296 8.17 0.34 -2.82
N PHE A 297 8.88 0.85 -1.83
CA PHE A 297 10.17 0.30 -1.41
C PHE A 297 10.00 -1.12 -0.84
N GLY A 298 8.98 -1.35 -0.01
CA GLY A 298 8.65 -2.69 0.50
C GLY A 298 8.26 -3.68 -0.60
N ALA A 299 7.52 -3.22 -1.62
CA ALA A 299 7.21 -4.02 -2.81
C ALA A 299 8.48 -4.36 -3.62
N GLN A 300 9.39 -3.40 -3.81
CA GLN A 300 10.66 -3.63 -4.51
C GLN A 300 11.55 -4.60 -3.74
N LEU A 301 11.60 -4.50 -2.41
CA LEU A 301 12.33 -5.44 -1.56
C LEU A 301 11.76 -6.86 -1.68
N THR A 302 10.43 -6.98 -1.73
CA THR A 302 9.74 -8.26 -1.96
C THR A 302 10.20 -8.90 -3.26
N ARG A 303 10.28 -8.12 -4.34
CA ARG A 303 10.75 -8.61 -5.65
C ARG A 303 12.20 -9.09 -5.60
N ILE A 304 13.11 -8.33 -5.01
CA ILE A 304 14.53 -8.73 -4.94
C ILE A 304 14.71 -9.92 -4.00
N HIS A 305 13.93 -9.99 -2.91
CA HIS A 305 13.89 -11.17 -2.07
C HIS A 305 13.46 -12.41 -2.87
N ALA A 306 12.40 -12.28 -3.69
CA ALA A 306 11.92 -13.33 -4.59
C ALA A 306 12.97 -13.81 -5.60
N GLU A 307 13.80 -12.90 -6.13
CA GLU A 307 14.91 -13.25 -7.01
C GLU A 307 16.02 -14.01 -6.28
N LYS A 308 16.43 -13.54 -5.10
CA LYS A 308 17.49 -14.17 -4.32
C LYS A 308 17.14 -15.59 -3.85
N ILE A 309 15.85 -15.87 -3.62
CA ILE A 309 15.36 -17.21 -3.27
C ILE A 309 14.99 -18.08 -4.49
N GLY A 310 15.15 -17.56 -5.71
CA GLY A 310 14.90 -18.28 -6.96
C GLY A 310 13.44 -18.49 -7.33
N VAL A 311 12.50 -17.78 -6.70
CA VAL A 311 11.05 -17.89 -7.00
C VAL A 311 10.66 -17.03 -8.20
N ALA A 312 11.40 -15.96 -8.46
CA ALA A 312 11.15 -15.08 -9.59
C ALA A 312 12.42 -14.87 -10.41
N GLU A 313 12.31 -14.93 -11.74
CA GLU A 313 13.46 -14.73 -12.62
C GLU A 313 14.03 -13.31 -12.45
N PRO A 314 15.36 -13.12 -12.60
CA PRO A 314 15.96 -11.80 -12.59
C PRO A 314 15.27 -10.91 -13.62
N CYS A 315 14.73 -9.78 -13.17
CA CYS A 315 14.21 -8.81 -14.11
C CYS A 315 15.36 -8.22 -14.92
N ASP A 316 15.50 -8.68 -16.17
CA ASP A 316 16.52 -8.20 -17.09
C ASP A 316 16.05 -6.90 -17.75
N LEU A 317 16.86 -5.83 -17.63
CA LEU A 317 16.58 -4.54 -18.26
C LEU A 317 16.43 -4.67 -19.79
N GLN A 318 16.96 -5.74 -20.39
CA GLN A 318 16.83 -6.05 -21.81
C GLN A 318 15.38 -6.29 -22.25
N TYR A 319 14.48 -6.75 -21.38
CA TYR A 319 13.06 -6.94 -21.70
C TYR A 319 12.35 -5.59 -21.94
N ARG A 320 12.76 -4.52 -21.25
CA ARG A 320 12.26 -3.14 -21.46
C ARG A 320 12.66 -2.55 -22.82
N THR A 321 13.87 -2.82 -23.28
CA THR A 321 14.34 -2.38 -24.61
C THR A 321 13.82 -3.27 -25.72
N GLY A 322 13.73 -4.58 -25.51
CA GLY A 322 13.22 -5.55 -26.49
C GLY A 322 11.73 -5.34 -26.79
N ALA A 323 10.90 -5.09 -25.77
CA ALA A 323 9.48 -4.79 -25.96
C ALA A 323 9.25 -3.45 -26.68
N LYS A 324 10.02 -2.40 -26.34
CA LYS A 324 9.98 -1.12 -27.09
C LYS A 324 10.46 -1.26 -28.53
N LYS A 325 11.47 -2.10 -28.79
CA LYS A 325 12.03 -2.30 -30.13
C LYS A 325 11.12 -3.17 -31.01
N ALA A 326 10.56 -4.24 -30.47
CA ALA A 326 9.56 -5.08 -31.14
C ALA A 326 8.26 -4.30 -31.46
N ALA A 327 7.82 -3.42 -30.57
CA ALA A 327 6.68 -2.52 -30.83
C ALA A 327 6.98 -1.47 -31.92
N SER A 328 8.24 -1.06 -32.11
CA SER A 328 8.64 -0.17 -33.20
C SER A 328 8.86 -0.87 -34.54
N GLU A 329 9.04 -2.19 -34.55
CA GLU A 329 9.33 -3.00 -35.74
C GLU A 329 8.08 -3.72 -36.29
N THR A 330 6.93 -3.61 -35.63
CA THR A 330 5.67 -4.20 -36.12
C THR A 330 5.05 -3.26 -37.18
N PRO A 331 4.98 -3.65 -38.48
CA PRO A 331 4.38 -2.80 -39.50
C PRO A 331 2.88 -2.65 -39.26
N ALA A 332 2.36 -1.43 -39.41
CA ALA A 332 0.92 -1.19 -39.35
C ALA A 332 0.19 -2.08 -40.38
N PRO A 333 -0.94 -2.73 -40.01
CA PRO A 333 -1.73 -3.47 -40.96
C PRO A 333 -2.29 -2.50 -42.01
N VAL A 334 -1.95 -2.74 -43.27
CA VAL A 334 -2.47 -2.06 -44.47
C VAL A 334 -3.93 -2.41 -44.68
#